data_AF-A0A2C6CX70-F1
#
_entry.id   AF-A0A2C6CX70-F1
#
_cell.length_a   1.000
_cell.length_b   1.000
_cell.length_c   1.000
_cell.angle_alpha   90.00
_cell.angle_beta   90.00
_cell.angle_gamma   90.00
#
_symmetry.space_group_name_H-M   'P 1'
#
loop_
_entity.id
_entity.type
_entity.pdbx_description
1 polymer ?
#
loop_
_entity_poly.entity_id
_entity_poly.type
_entity_poly.pdbx_seq_one_letter_code
_entity_poly.pdbx_strand_id
1 'polypeptide(L)'
;MKIKSTRLKRKTPHLTITCDLPIFKPFITLLANVIERHPKVFSITLNYSNPDYTAKSGGYRPVEIRIERKQENHWHICYVTEFTYIATPFGQESTYAIDFDFSRELGYQLGMTPEPIAAYSPLYSLWQRNFCRYHSHDVYQCKTSIEEA
;
A
#
# COMPACT_ATOMS: atom_id res chain seq x y z
N MET A 1 52.51 12.60 -17.86
CA MET A 1 51.61 12.96 -16.74
C MET A 1 50.29 12.21 -16.94
N LYS A 2 50.01 11.14 -16.19
CA LYS A 2 48.76 10.34 -16.32
C LYS A 2 47.74 10.85 -15.30
N ILE A 3 46.71 11.54 -15.77
CA ILE A 3 45.58 11.97 -14.93
C ILE A 3 44.73 10.73 -14.64
N LYS A 4 44.74 10.26 -13.40
CA LYS A 4 43.80 9.23 -12.94
C LYS A 4 42.43 9.88 -12.80
N SER A 5 41.51 9.57 -13.73
CA SER A 5 40.09 9.89 -13.60
C SER A 5 39.49 9.01 -12.50
N THR A 6 39.38 9.55 -11.30
CA THR A 6 38.59 8.97 -10.22
C THR A 6 37.12 9.19 -10.54
N ARG A 7 36.51 8.21 -11.22
CA ARG A 7 35.06 8.12 -11.38
C ARG A 7 34.46 7.99 -9.98
N LEU A 8 33.89 9.07 -9.44
CA LEU A 8 33.05 8.97 -8.24
C LEU A 8 31.98 7.91 -8.54
N LYS A 9 31.98 6.82 -7.77
CA LYS A 9 30.84 5.89 -7.76
C LYS A 9 29.65 6.71 -7.29
N ARG A 10 28.73 7.06 -8.20
CA ARG A 10 27.42 7.62 -7.81
C ARG A 10 26.83 6.64 -6.80
N LYS A 11 26.65 7.08 -5.55
CA LYS A 11 25.83 6.33 -4.59
C LYS A 11 24.50 6.11 -5.28
N THR A 12 24.08 4.86 -5.40
CA THR A 12 22.73 4.54 -5.88
C THR A 12 21.78 5.30 -4.97
N PRO A 13 20.93 6.18 -5.51
CA PRO A 13 19.99 6.92 -4.67
C PRO A 13 19.12 5.93 -3.90
N HIS A 14 19.00 6.14 -2.59
CA HIS A 14 18.18 5.30 -1.74
C HIS A 14 16.71 5.57 -2.07
N LEU A 15 15.92 4.50 -2.24
CA LEU A 15 14.48 4.58 -2.42
C LEU A 15 13.83 5.07 -1.12
N THR A 16 13.03 6.12 -1.22
CA THR A 16 12.24 6.69 -0.12
C THR A 16 10.76 6.45 -0.39
N ILE A 17 10.04 5.94 0.62
CA ILE A 17 8.59 5.72 0.59
C ILE A 17 7.99 6.47 1.79
N THR A 18 6.97 7.30 1.55
CA THR A 18 6.36 8.15 2.59
C THR A 18 4.83 8.04 2.63
N CYS A 19 4.25 8.33 3.78
CA CYS A 19 2.87 8.72 3.99
C CYS A 19 2.79 9.50 5.32
N ASP A 20 1.61 10.00 5.70
CA ASP A 20 1.45 10.85 6.90
C ASP A 20 1.45 10.06 8.22
N LEU A 21 1.57 8.73 8.14
CA LEU A 21 1.62 7.83 9.29
C LEU A 21 2.91 7.00 9.31
N PRO A 22 3.31 6.45 10.48
CA PRO A 22 4.50 5.62 10.58
C PRO A 22 4.42 4.40 9.66
N ILE A 23 5.46 4.18 8.86
CA ILE A 23 5.61 3.00 8.01
C ILE A 23 6.71 2.11 8.58
N PHE A 24 6.43 0.82 8.78
CA PHE A 24 7.41 -0.11 9.34
C PHE A 24 8.21 -0.85 8.27
N LYS A 25 9.42 -1.27 8.65
CA LYS A 25 10.39 -1.90 7.76
C LYS A 25 9.83 -3.04 6.88
N PRO A 26 9.01 -4.00 7.40
CA PRO A 26 8.45 -5.06 6.55
C PRO A 26 7.59 -4.51 5.41
N PHE A 27 6.79 -3.48 5.69
CA PHE A 27 5.92 -2.87 4.69
C PHE A 27 6.72 -2.05 3.68
N ILE A 28 7.73 -1.29 4.14
CA ILE A 28 8.68 -0.58 3.26
C ILE A 28 9.36 -1.57 2.32
N THR A 29 9.88 -2.70 2.83
CA THR A 29 10.56 -3.71 2.01
C THR A 29 9.62 -4.32 0.97
N LEU A 30 8.39 -4.63 1.35
CA LEU A 30 7.38 -5.14 0.42
C LEU A 30 7.12 -4.15 -0.73
N LEU A 31 6.85 -2.89 -0.42
CA LEU A 31 6.58 -1.86 -1.43
C LEU A 31 7.82 -1.54 -2.28
N ALA A 32 9.01 -1.51 -1.68
CA ALA A 32 10.26 -1.31 -2.38
C ALA A 32 10.50 -2.38 -3.46
N ASN A 33 10.31 -3.65 -3.11
CA ASN A 33 10.45 -4.76 -4.06
C ASN A 33 9.48 -4.63 -5.25
N VAL A 34 8.28 -4.08 -5.03
CA VAL A 34 7.34 -3.79 -6.12
C VAL A 34 7.87 -2.66 -6.98
N ILE A 35 8.21 -1.51 -6.39
CA ILE A 35 8.67 -0.31 -7.09
C ILE A 35 9.90 -0.62 -7.96
N GLU A 36 10.87 -1.36 -7.43
CA GLU A 36 12.11 -1.68 -8.15
C GLU A 36 11.88 -2.54 -9.39
N ARG A 37 10.78 -3.32 -9.45
CA ARG A 37 10.37 -4.07 -10.65
C ARG A 37 9.73 -3.18 -11.72
N HIS A 38 9.38 -1.94 -11.40
CA HIS A 38 8.69 -1.00 -12.29
C HIS A 38 9.40 0.37 -12.34
N PRO A 39 10.64 0.46 -12.84
CA PRO A 39 11.45 1.68 -12.74
C PRO A 39 10.96 2.89 -13.57
N LYS A 40 10.08 2.65 -14.55
CA LYS A 40 9.62 3.65 -15.55
C LYS A 40 8.16 4.09 -15.37
N VAL A 41 7.54 3.81 -14.24
CA VAL A 41 6.12 4.12 -13.99
C VAL A 41 5.99 5.31 -13.02
N PHE A 42 4.85 6.01 -13.09
CA PHE A 42 4.52 7.11 -12.19
C PHE A 42 3.60 6.69 -11.06
N SER A 43 2.78 5.66 -11.27
CA SER A 43 1.92 5.11 -10.22
C SER A 43 1.85 3.60 -10.31
N ILE A 44 1.62 2.97 -9.16
CA ILE A 44 1.40 1.54 -9.02
C ILE A 44 0.19 1.36 -8.10
N THR A 45 -0.78 0.59 -8.55
CA THR A 45 -1.92 0.15 -7.73
C THR A 45 -1.82 -1.36 -7.53
N LEU A 46 -1.73 -1.78 -6.28
CA LEU A 46 -1.60 -3.18 -5.86
C LEU A 46 -2.92 -3.66 -5.31
N ASN A 47 -3.48 -4.70 -5.93
CA ASN A 47 -4.72 -5.34 -5.53
C ASN A 47 -4.41 -6.73 -4.99
N TYR A 48 -4.49 -6.89 -3.67
CA TYR A 48 -4.32 -8.16 -2.97
C TYR A 48 -5.69 -8.80 -2.75
N SER A 49 -5.87 -10.02 -3.22
CA SER A 49 -7.08 -10.81 -3.03
C SER A 49 -6.74 -12.18 -2.45
N ASN A 50 -7.68 -12.75 -1.68
CA ASN A 50 -7.60 -14.14 -1.24
C ASN A 50 -8.75 -14.91 -1.92
N PRO A 51 -8.48 -15.99 -2.67
CA PRO A 51 -9.51 -16.78 -3.36
C PRO A 51 -10.58 -17.39 -2.44
N ASP A 52 -10.25 -17.64 -1.18
CA ASP A 52 -11.16 -18.22 -0.18
C ASP A 52 -12.01 -17.16 0.53
N TYR A 53 -11.74 -15.87 0.29
CA TYR A 53 -12.52 -14.78 0.85
C TYR A 53 -13.88 -14.65 0.17
N THR A 54 -14.95 -14.91 0.92
CA THR A 54 -16.32 -14.71 0.44
C THR A 54 -17.18 -14.03 1.49
N ALA A 55 -18.31 -13.44 1.08
CA ALA A 55 -19.28 -12.85 2.00
C ALA A 55 -19.86 -13.86 3.01
N LYS A 56 -19.85 -15.16 2.68
CA LYS A 56 -20.44 -16.22 3.52
C LYS A 56 -19.43 -16.85 4.46
N SER A 57 -18.23 -17.16 3.98
CA SER A 57 -17.18 -17.83 4.75
C SER A 57 -16.21 -16.87 5.44
N GLY A 58 -16.24 -15.58 5.09
CA GLY A 58 -15.21 -14.64 5.50
C GLY A 58 -13.85 -15.05 4.93
N GLY A 59 -12.78 -14.76 5.66
CA GLY A 59 -11.40 -15.03 5.26
C GLY A 59 -10.54 -13.77 5.37
N TYR A 60 -9.43 -13.74 4.65
CA TYR A 60 -8.54 -12.59 4.60
C TYR A 60 -9.08 -11.55 3.61
N ARG A 61 -9.38 -10.37 4.14
CA ARG A 61 -10.00 -9.30 3.38
C ARG A 61 -9.11 -8.80 2.23
N PRO A 62 -9.68 -8.46 1.07
CA PRO A 62 -8.96 -7.84 -0.03
C PRO A 62 -8.39 -6.49 0.39
N VAL A 63 -7.26 -6.13 -0.20
CA VAL A 63 -6.56 -4.87 0.09
C VAL A 63 -6.17 -4.22 -1.24
N GLU A 64 -6.42 -2.93 -1.36
CA GLU A 64 -5.85 -2.09 -2.42
C GLU A 64 -4.86 -1.07 -1.82
N ILE A 65 -3.71 -0.90 -2.48
CA ILE A 65 -2.71 0.09 -2.10
C ILE A 65 -2.29 0.85 -3.36
N ARG A 66 -2.44 2.18 -3.36
CA ARG A 66 -1.91 3.03 -4.42
C ARG A 66 -0.67 3.78 -3.95
N ILE A 67 0.38 3.73 -4.76
CA ILE A 67 1.63 4.46 -4.54
C ILE A 67 1.97 5.26 -5.80
N GLU A 68 2.46 6.48 -5.60
CA GLU A 68 2.83 7.39 -6.68
C GLU A 68 4.24 7.94 -6.51
N ARG A 69 4.94 8.07 -7.63
CA ARG A 69 6.25 8.70 -7.71
C ARG A 69 6.08 10.21 -7.68
N LYS A 70 6.58 10.85 -6.63
CA LYS A 70 6.60 12.32 -6.53
C LYS A 70 7.85 12.89 -7.18
N GLN A 71 9.00 12.21 -7.05
CA GLN A 71 10.27 12.57 -7.69
C GLN A 71 11.12 11.30 -7.92
N GLU A 72 12.31 11.45 -8.50
CA GLU A 72 13.22 10.33 -8.67
C GLU A 72 13.51 9.64 -7.32
N ASN A 73 13.25 8.33 -7.22
CA ASN A 73 13.42 7.53 -6.00
C ASN A 73 12.60 8.00 -4.78
N HIS A 74 11.59 8.85 -4.97
CA HIS A 74 10.70 9.30 -3.92
C HIS A 74 9.26 8.94 -4.28
N TRP A 75 8.69 8.03 -3.49
CA TRP A 75 7.35 7.51 -3.64
C TRP A 75 6.51 7.86 -2.43
N HIS A 76 5.23 8.05 -2.66
CA HIS A 76 4.24 8.36 -1.63
C HIS A 76 3.08 7.38 -1.72
N ILE A 77 2.61 6.87 -0.59
CA ILE A 77 1.41 6.05 -0.51
C ILE A 77 0.21 6.99 -0.53
N CYS A 78 -0.61 6.91 -1.58
CA CYS A 78 -1.78 7.76 -1.75
C CYS A 78 -2.94 7.29 -0.88
N TYR A 79 -3.17 5.98 -0.83
CA TYR A 79 -4.17 5.36 0.05
C TYR A 79 -3.89 3.88 0.29
N VAL A 80 -4.51 3.35 1.33
CA VAL A 80 -4.58 1.93 1.67
C VAL A 80 -6.01 1.60 2.06
N THR A 81 -6.69 0.74 1.29
CA THR A 81 -8.07 0.35 1.55
C THR A 81 -8.17 -1.14 1.79
N GLU A 82 -8.76 -1.55 2.91
CA GLU A 82 -9.17 -2.94 3.18
C GLU A 82 -10.66 -3.07 2.90
N PHE A 83 -11.07 -4.04 2.09
CA PHE A 83 -12.46 -4.22 1.68
C PHE A 83 -13.16 -5.33 2.47
N THR A 84 -14.46 -5.17 2.69
CA THR A 84 -15.34 -6.17 3.27
C THR A 84 -16.64 -6.31 2.47
N TYR A 85 -17.39 -7.38 2.72
CA TYR A 85 -18.77 -7.49 2.26
C TYR A 85 -19.75 -6.96 3.31
N ILE A 86 -20.82 -6.34 2.83
CA ILE A 86 -22.01 -6.01 3.63
C ILE A 86 -23.25 -6.64 2.99
N ALA A 87 -24.21 -7.02 3.84
CA ALA A 87 -25.52 -7.46 3.39
C ALA A 87 -26.38 -6.24 3.04
N THR A 88 -27.01 -6.27 1.86
CA THR A 88 -27.99 -5.29 1.41
C THR A 88 -29.30 -6.00 1.05
N PRO A 89 -30.44 -5.29 0.89
CA PRO A 89 -31.67 -5.89 0.40
C PRO A 89 -31.54 -6.57 -0.98
N PHE A 90 -30.48 -6.25 -1.75
CA PHE A 90 -30.24 -6.78 -3.09
C PHE A 90 -29.14 -7.86 -3.13
N GLY A 91 -28.55 -8.22 -1.99
CA GLY A 91 -27.54 -9.27 -1.91
C GLY A 91 -26.34 -8.86 -1.05
N GLN A 92 -25.15 -9.18 -1.53
CA GLN A 92 -23.89 -8.85 -0.86
C GLN A 92 -23.12 -7.86 -1.73
N GLU A 93 -22.68 -6.76 -1.13
CA GLU A 93 -21.94 -5.70 -1.82
C GLU A 93 -20.58 -5.50 -1.18
N SER A 94 -19.57 -5.27 -2.00
CA SER A 94 -18.22 -4.95 -1.52
C SER A 94 -18.16 -3.48 -1.15
N THR A 95 -17.58 -3.19 0.02
CA THR A 95 -17.36 -1.83 0.53
C THR A 95 -16.03 -1.79 1.30
N TYR A 96 -15.57 -0.62 1.72
CA TYR A 96 -14.40 -0.52 2.60
C TYR A 96 -14.78 -1.00 4.02
N ALA A 97 -13.87 -1.72 4.66
CA ALA A 97 -13.88 -1.93 6.11
C ALA A 97 -13.10 -0.79 6.80
N ILE A 98 -11.91 -0.51 6.27
CA ILE A 98 -10.98 0.52 6.73
C ILE A 98 -10.36 1.15 5.48
N ASP A 99 -10.24 2.48 5.48
CA ASP A 99 -9.54 3.22 4.43
C ASP A 99 -8.63 4.27 5.07
N PHE A 100 -7.34 4.23 4.72
CA PHE A 100 -6.35 5.23 5.09
C PHE A 100 -6.08 6.09 3.85
N ASP A 101 -6.84 7.18 3.69
CA ASP A 101 -6.73 8.07 2.53
C ASP A 101 -5.79 9.24 2.85
N PHE A 102 -4.50 9.03 2.57
CA PHE A 102 -3.45 10.05 2.75
C PHE A 102 -3.62 11.22 1.78
N SER A 103 -4.25 11.00 0.62
CA SER A 103 -4.49 12.07 -0.37
C SER A 103 -5.52 13.09 0.11
N ARG A 104 -6.43 12.67 1.01
CA ARG A 104 -7.45 13.52 1.62
C ARG A 104 -7.18 13.82 3.09
N GLU A 105 -6.09 13.30 3.65
CA GLU A 105 -5.72 13.40 5.06
C GLU A 105 -6.82 12.87 6.01
N LEU A 106 -7.57 11.84 5.58
CA LEU A 106 -8.71 11.28 6.31
C LEU A 106 -8.60 9.76 6.44
N GLY A 107 -9.04 9.25 7.59
CA GLY A 107 -9.27 7.83 7.82
C GLY A 107 -10.76 7.52 7.88
N TYR A 108 -11.13 6.35 7.37
CA TYR A 108 -12.48 5.83 7.37
C TYR A 108 -12.53 4.45 8.02
N GLN A 109 -13.56 4.20 8.80
CA GLN A 109 -13.94 2.87 9.28
C GLN A 109 -15.44 2.69 9.03
N LEU A 110 -15.83 1.53 8.52
CA LEU A 110 -17.22 1.25 8.19
C LEU A 110 -18.14 1.49 9.40
N GLY A 111 -19.13 2.36 9.23
CA GLY A 111 -20.09 2.71 10.27
C GLY A 111 -19.61 3.77 11.28
N MET A 112 -18.43 4.35 11.07
CA MET A 112 -17.90 5.44 11.89
C MET A 112 -17.84 6.75 11.11
N THR A 113 -17.89 7.88 11.82
CA THR A 113 -17.61 9.19 11.24
C THR A 113 -16.13 9.24 10.82
N PRO A 114 -15.78 9.75 9.62
CA PRO A 114 -14.39 9.93 9.23
C PRO A 114 -13.66 10.89 10.17
N GLU A 115 -12.37 10.62 10.43
CA GLU A 115 -11.53 11.48 11.27
C GLU A 115 -10.21 11.81 10.54
N PRO A 116 -9.47 12.86 10.98
CA PRO A 116 -8.15 13.15 10.45
C PRO A 116 -7.21 11.95 10.50
N ILE A 117 -6.41 11.74 9.45
CA ILE A 117 -5.55 10.56 9.30
C ILE A 117 -4.60 10.37 10.48
N ALA A 118 -4.17 11.46 11.14
CA ALA A 118 -3.31 11.41 12.33
C ALA A 118 -3.90 10.57 13.48
N ALA A 119 -5.23 10.53 13.63
CA ALA A 119 -5.92 9.72 14.64
C ALA A 119 -5.78 8.21 14.39
N TYR A 120 -5.48 7.80 13.16
CA TYR A 120 -5.43 6.40 12.74
C TYR A 120 -4.06 5.75 12.97
N SER A 121 -3.06 6.46 13.51
CA SER A 121 -1.68 5.94 13.69
C SER A 121 -1.61 4.58 14.41
N PRO A 122 -2.33 4.34 15.54
CA PRO A 122 -2.32 3.03 16.19
C PRO A 122 -2.97 1.93 15.34
N LEU A 123 -4.09 2.25 14.66
CA LEU A 123 -4.80 1.30 13.80
C LEU A 123 -3.98 0.93 12.58
N TYR A 124 -3.37 1.92 11.92
CA TYR A 124 -2.49 1.70 10.77
C TYR A 124 -1.27 0.86 11.15
N SER A 125 -0.69 1.07 12.34
CA SER A 125 0.42 0.26 12.86
C SER A 125 0.04 -1.21 13.05
N LEU A 126 -1.16 -1.46 13.60
CA LEU A 126 -1.69 -2.82 13.75
C LEU A 126 -1.99 -3.47 12.40
N TRP A 127 -2.66 -2.72 11.51
CA TRP A 127 -3.03 -3.17 10.18
C TRP A 127 -1.78 -3.58 9.38
N GLN A 128 -0.76 -2.74 9.31
CA GLN A 128 0.50 -3.02 8.59
C GLN A 128 1.14 -4.32 9.08
N ARG A 129 1.20 -4.53 10.41
CA ARG A 129 1.78 -5.74 11.00
C ARG A 129 1.02 -7.00 10.57
N ASN A 130 -0.31 -6.94 10.61
CA ASN A 130 -1.17 -8.05 10.22
C ASN A 130 -1.06 -8.33 8.72
N PHE A 131 -1.21 -7.28 7.88
CA PHE A 131 -1.10 -7.39 6.44
C PHE A 131 0.26 -7.98 6.01
N CYS A 132 1.37 -7.47 6.54
CA CYS A 132 2.70 -8.01 6.23
C CYS A 132 2.87 -9.47 6.66
N ARG A 133 2.27 -9.85 7.80
CA ARG A 133 2.29 -11.24 8.27
C ARG A 133 1.46 -12.15 7.38
N TYR A 134 0.29 -11.71 6.92
CA TYR A 134 -0.53 -12.52 6.00
C TYR A 134 0.16 -12.66 4.65
N HIS A 135 0.70 -11.55 4.12
CA HIS A 135 1.50 -11.55 2.91
C HIS A 135 2.70 -12.51 3.01
N SER A 136 3.42 -12.56 4.14
CA SER A 136 4.58 -13.45 4.30
C SER A 136 4.20 -14.94 4.42
N HIS A 137 2.92 -15.27 4.51
CA HIS A 137 2.37 -16.63 4.53
C HIS A 137 1.64 -16.96 3.22
N ASP A 138 1.90 -16.18 2.15
CA ASP A 138 1.33 -16.37 0.80
C ASP A 138 -0.21 -16.41 0.78
N VAL A 139 -0.83 -15.69 1.72
CA VAL A 139 -2.30 -15.58 1.86
C VAL A 139 -2.94 -14.89 0.66
N TYR A 140 -2.21 -14.01 -0.01
CA TYR A 140 -2.75 -13.11 -1.03
C TYR A 140 -2.17 -13.40 -2.42
N GLN A 141 -3.04 -13.38 -3.43
CA GLN A 141 -2.67 -13.15 -4.81
C GLN A 141 -2.63 -11.64 -5.06
N CYS A 142 -1.61 -11.14 -5.75
CA CYS A 142 -1.45 -9.72 -6.04
C CYS A 142 -1.58 -9.46 -7.54
N LYS A 143 -2.53 -8.61 -7.93
CA LYS A 143 -2.59 -7.99 -9.25
C LYS A 143 -2.00 -6.58 -9.18
N THR A 144 -1.08 -6.29 -10.08
CA THR A 144 -0.45 -4.97 -10.20
C THR A 144 -0.99 -4.24 -11.42
N SER A 145 -1.45 -3.01 -11.21
CA SER A 145 -1.79 -2.06 -12.28
C SER A 145 -0.79 -0.91 -12.24
N ILE A 146 -0.33 -0.44 -13.40
CA ILE A 146 0.68 0.62 -13.52
C ILE A 146 0.21 1.72 -14.46
N GLU A 147 0.61 2.96 -14.20
CA GLU A 147 0.49 4.07 -15.15
C GLU A 147 1.91 4.48 -15.59
N GLU A 148 2.16 4.40 -16.89
CA GLU A 148 3.45 4.72 -17.50
C GLU A 148 3.61 6.21 -17.76
N ALA A 149 4.86 6.62 -18.00
CA ALA A 149 5.26 8.00 -18.25
C ALA A 149 5.02 8.49 -19.67
#